data_AF-A0A6P0Q3Y8-F1
#
_entry.id   AF-A0A6P0Q3Y8-F1
#
_cell.length_a   1.000
_cell.length_b   1.000
_cell.length_c   1.000
_cell.angle_alpha   90.00
_cell.angle_beta   90.00
_cell.angle_gamma   90.00
#
_symmetry.space_group_name_H-M   'P 1'
#
loop_
_entity.id
_entity.type
_entity.pdbx_description
1 polymer ?
#
loop_
_entity_poly.entity_id
_entity_poly.type
_entity_poly.pdbx_seq_one_letter_code
_entity_poly.pdbx_strand_id
1 'polypeptide(L)'
;EPWQKEFGEDGAIIEFFRSILFAIGAIYLLGIVWREEARELVRGSRLSIKRWQRGIVVVGISIFITSFIYHLLIGPLTLQREYPHYNELFSNFWSPYILYLPYTIINYNIFALAWVFISLYGAVQDLKQNLARTIFLQERLTQIQNYFENKPLNTSFVEDMVQREFKQFSLKFISTISRYTVLFLCIGIIVLFEHNWGLKTLSDAAQRYQILVYVFNIMPLAMILWGFSHYHAAFRKASLCLFCLNCDYNKFERENGISALLTNILNSHFNLYVIITIFLVYLIFVITAKIIY
;
A
#
# COMPACT_ATOMS: atom_id res chain seq x y z
N GLU A 1 17.70 15.62 -30.47
CA GLU A 1 16.39 15.58 -31.15
C GLU A 1 15.28 16.05 -30.20
N PRO A 2 14.11 16.55 -30.67
CA PRO A 2 13.06 17.11 -29.80
C PRO A 2 12.61 16.13 -28.70
N TRP A 3 12.54 14.84 -29.02
CA TRP A 3 12.18 13.80 -28.07
C TRP A 3 13.27 13.54 -27.00
N GLN A 4 14.57 13.72 -27.30
CA GLN A 4 15.62 13.63 -26.28
C GLN A 4 15.53 14.78 -25.27
N LYS A 5 15.04 15.95 -25.71
CA LYS A 5 14.80 17.08 -24.82
C LYS A 5 13.57 16.87 -23.93
N GLU A 6 12.54 16.19 -24.45
CA GLU A 6 11.30 15.88 -23.71
C GLU A 6 11.49 14.71 -22.72
N PHE A 7 12.15 13.63 -23.14
CA PHE A 7 12.23 12.38 -22.36
C PHE A 7 13.60 12.16 -21.69
N GLY A 8 14.60 12.98 -22.01
CA GLY A 8 15.99 12.80 -21.56
C GLY A 8 16.75 11.71 -22.33
N GLU A 9 18.09 11.74 -22.24
CA GLU A 9 18.96 10.76 -22.92
C GLU A 9 18.71 9.32 -22.42
N ASP A 10 18.47 9.16 -21.11
CA ASP A 10 18.20 7.86 -20.48
C ASP A 10 16.70 7.53 -20.36
N GLY A 11 15.82 8.33 -20.98
CA GLY A 11 14.37 8.24 -20.81
C GLY A 11 13.78 6.85 -21.05
N ALA A 12 14.23 6.18 -22.12
CA ALA A 12 13.76 4.85 -22.50
C ALA A 12 14.14 3.77 -21.47
N ILE A 13 15.38 3.83 -20.95
CA ILE A 13 15.89 2.89 -19.95
C ILE A 13 15.15 3.09 -18.64
N ILE A 14 14.94 4.34 -18.23
CA ILE A 14 14.21 4.69 -17.01
C ILE A 14 12.75 4.25 -17.11
N GLU A 15 12.07 4.46 -18.24
CA GLU A 15 10.69 3.99 -18.46
C GLU A 15 10.59 2.46 -18.41
N PHE A 16 11.57 1.75 -18.97
CA PHE A 16 11.63 0.29 -18.89
C PHE A 16 11.75 -0.20 -17.45
N PHE A 17 12.67 0.36 -16.65
CA PHE A 17 12.79 0.01 -15.23
C PHE A 17 11.55 0.38 -14.43
N ARG A 18 10.93 1.54 -14.69
CA ARG A 18 9.66 1.96 -14.10
C ARG A 18 8.56 0.93 -14.37
N SER A 19 8.41 0.50 -15.62
CA SER A 19 7.43 -0.53 -16.00
C SER A 19 7.66 -1.86 -15.32
N ILE A 20 8.91 -2.29 -15.21
CA ILE A 20 9.27 -3.52 -14.47
C ILE A 20 8.90 -3.39 -12.99
N LEU A 21 9.25 -2.28 -12.34
CA LEU A 21 8.94 -2.04 -10.93
C LEU A 21 7.43 -2.07 -10.68
N PHE A 22 6.63 -1.40 -11.52
CA PHE A 22 5.17 -1.42 -11.41
C PHE A 22 4.58 -2.80 -11.67
N ALA A 23 5.07 -3.51 -12.69
CA ALA A 23 4.60 -4.86 -13.01
C ALA A 23 4.90 -5.86 -11.89
N ILE A 24 6.16 -5.93 -11.41
CA ILE A 24 6.56 -6.79 -10.29
C ILE A 24 5.77 -6.44 -9.04
N GLY A 25 5.68 -5.14 -8.72
CA GLY A 25 4.95 -4.66 -7.57
C GLY A 25 3.47 -5.03 -7.62
N ALA A 26 2.83 -4.94 -8.79
CA ALA A 26 1.45 -5.37 -8.96
C ALA A 26 1.26 -6.88 -8.87
N ILE A 27 2.15 -7.69 -9.44
CA ILE A 27 2.11 -9.15 -9.30
C ILE A 27 2.23 -9.53 -7.82
N TYR A 28 3.13 -8.90 -7.08
CA TYR A 28 3.30 -9.14 -5.66
C TYR A 28 2.08 -8.68 -4.84
N LEU A 29 1.57 -7.47 -5.09
CA LEU A 29 0.39 -6.96 -4.37
C LEU A 29 -0.86 -7.78 -4.67
N LEU A 30 -1.15 -8.11 -5.93
CA LEU A 30 -2.33 -8.89 -6.32
C LEU A 30 -2.19 -10.37 -6.02
N GLY A 31 -0.99 -10.92 -6.15
CA GLY A 31 -0.73 -12.35 -5.99
C GLY A 31 -0.55 -12.78 -4.54
N ILE A 32 -0.06 -11.87 -3.68
CA ILE A 32 0.34 -12.19 -2.31
C ILE A 32 -0.41 -11.33 -1.29
N VAL A 33 -0.31 -10.00 -1.36
CA VAL A 33 -0.82 -9.11 -0.29
C VAL A 33 -2.36 -9.02 -0.28
N TRP A 34 -2.96 -8.82 -1.46
CA TRP A 34 -4.38 -8.59 -1.68
C TRP A 34 -5.03 -9.72 -2.50
N ARG A 35 -4.49 -10.95 -2.36
CA ARG A 35 -4.90 -12.09 -3.19
C ARG A 35 -6.38 -12.40 -3.08
N GLU A 36 -6.91 -12.38 -1.86
CA GLU A 36 -8.30 -12.72 -1.60
C GLU A 36 -9.24 -11.60 -2.08
N GLU A 37 -8.85 -10.35 -1.88
CA GLU A 37 -9.57 -9.17 -2.35
C GLU A 37 -9.59 -9.10 -3.88
N ALA A 38 -8.47 -9.37 -4.54
CA ALA A 38 -8.38 -9.44 -5.99
C ALA A 38 -9.27 -10.57 -6.54
N ARG A 39 -9.26 -11.75 -5.91
CA ARG A 39 -10.15 -12.87 -6.28
C ARG A 39 -11.61 -12.52 -6.11
N GLU A 40 -11.97 -11.88 -4.99
CA GLU A 40 -13.33 -11.45 -4.70
C GLU A 40 -13.80 -10.42 -5.74
N LEU A 41 -12.95 -9.46 -6.11
CA LEU A 41 -13.28 -8.48 -7.14
C LEU A 41 -13.40 -9.09 -8.53
N VAL A 42 -12.68 -10.17 -8.84
CA VAL A 42 -12.81 -10.85 -10.14
C VAL A 42 -14.05 -11.75 -10.20
N ARG A 43 -14.34 -12.51 -9.14
CA ARG A 43 -15.34 -13.60 -9.17
C ARG A 43 -16.61 -13.32 -8.36
N GLY A 44 -16.61 -12.30 -7.53
CA GLY A 44 -17.69 -12.02 -6.61
C GLY A 44 -18.97 -11.55 -7.30
N SER A 45 -20.11 -12.04 -6.82
CA SER A 45 -21.43 -11.77 -7.38
C SER A 45 -22.29 -10.82 -6.53
N ARG A 46 -21.87 -10.52 -5.30
CA ARG A 46 -22.61 -9.65 -4.37
C ARG A 46 -22.74 -8.23 -4.95
N LEU A 47 -23.88 -7.58 -4.71
CA LEU A 47 -24.16 -6.24 -5.23
C LEU A 47 -23.09 -5.21 -4.84
N SER A 48 -22.58 -5.28 -3.61
CA SER A 48 -21.49 -4.43 -3.13
C SER A 48 -20.22 -4.61 -3.97
N ILE A 49 -19.86 -5.85 -4.30
CA ILE A 49 -18.69 -6.18 -5.12
C ILE A 49 -18.90 -5.69 -6.56
N LYS A 50 -20.11 -5.87 -7.13
CA LYS A 50 -20.44 -5.36 -8.47
C LYS A 50 -20.29 -3.85 -8.59
N ARG A 51 -20.54 -3.08 -7.52
CA ARG A 51 -20.28 -1.63 -7.52
C ARG A 51 -18.79 -1.32 -7.63
N TRP A 52 -17.94 -2.06 -6.90
CA TRP A 52 -16.49 -1.94 -7.01
C TRP A 52 -15.97 -2.34 -8.39
N GLN A 53 -16.44 -3.46 -8.95
CA GLN A 53 -16.12 -3.89 -10.32
C GLN A 53 -16.45 -2.81 -11.36
N ARG A 54 -17.65 -2.19 -11.26
CA ARG A 54 -18.01 -1.08 -12.15
C ARG A 54 -17.09 0.12 -11.98
N GLY A 55 -16.71 0.45 -10.75
CA GLY A 55 -15.73 1.52 -10.48
C GLY A 55 -14.38 1.25 -11.13
N ILE A 56 -13.85 0.02 -10.98
CA ILE A 56 -12.61 -0.44 -11.63
C ILE A 56 -12.71 -0.27 -13.15
N VAL A 57 -13.81 -0.72 -13.76
CA VAL A 57 -14.03 -0.62 -15.20
C VAL A 57 -14.10 0.84 -15.65
N VAL A 58 -14.87 1.69 -14.97
CA VAL A 58 -15.01 3.11 -15.33
C VAL A 58 -13.67 3.82 -15.21
N VAL A 59 -12.95 3.67 -14.09
CA VAL A 59 -11.64 4.31 -13.90
C VAL A 59 -10.61 3.77 -14.89
N GLY A 60 -10.58 2.46 -15.15
CA GLY A 60 -9.69 1.86 -16.14
C GLY A 60 -9.95 2.39 -17.56
N ILE A 61 -11.23 2.46 -17.97
CA ILE A 61 -11.62 3.04 -19.27
C ILE A 61 -11.24 4.52 -19.34
N SER A 62 -11.48 5.30 -18.29
CA SER A 62 -11.11 6.73 -18.26
C SER A 62 -9.60 6.91 -18.43
N ILE A 63 -8.79 6.17 -17.68
CA ILE A 63 -7.32 6.23 -17.77
C ILE A 63 -6.85 5.79 -19.15
N PHE A 64 -7.43 4.72 -19.70
CA PHE A 64 -7.12 4.25 -21.06
C PHE A 64 -7.39 5.34 -22.11
N ILE A 65 -8.58 5.93 -22.09
CA ILE A 65 -8.96 7.00 -23.03
C ILE A 65 -8.06 8.22 -22.88
N THR A 66 -7.81 8.68 -21.65
CA THR A 66 -6.95 9.84 -21.40
C THR A 66 -5.51 9.59 -21.85
N SER A 67 -4.97 8.38 -21.59
CA SER A 67 -3.63 8.00 -22.03
C SER A 67 -3.51 7.98 -23.55
N PHE A 68 -4.54 7.45 -24.23
CA PHE A 68 -4.60 7.36 -25.69
C PHE A 68 -4.68 8.75 -26.34
N ILE A 69 -5.58 9.62 -25.85
CA ILE A 69 -5.70 11.00 -26.32
C ILE A 69 -4.38 11.76 -26.10
N TYR A 70 -3.74 11.58 -24.95
CA TYR A 70 -2.50 12.27 -24.66
C TYR A 70 -1.37 11.84 -25.62
N HIS A 71 -1.14 10.54 -25.80
CA HIS A 71 -0.02 10.05 -26.61
C HIS A 71 -0.23 10.20 -28.11
N LEU A 72 -1.47 10.12 -28.61
CA LEU A 72 -1.70 10.21 -30.05
C LEU A 72 -1.96 11.64 -30.54
N LEU A 73 -2.31 12.56 -29.63
CA LEU A 73 -2.73 13.90 -30.00
C LEU A 73 -2.02 14.98 -29.19
N ILE A 74 -2.25 15.04 -27.88
CA ILE A 74 -1.86 16.20 -27.07
C ILE A 74 -0.33 16.32 -26.95
N GLY A 75 0.36 15.25 -26.57
CA GLY A 75 1.82 15.23 -26.42
C GLY A 75 2.55 15.62 -27.70
N PRO A 76 2.32 14.93 -28.82
CA PRO A 76 2.92 15.28 -30.11
C PRO A 76 2.69 16.73 -30.54
N LEU A 77 1.47 17.25 -30.39
CA LEU A 77 1.15 18.63 -30.76
C LEU A 77 1.82 19.66 -29.86
N THR A 78 1.94 19.38 -28.56
CA THR A 78 2.68 20.25 -27.63
C THR A 78 4.16 20.29 -28.01
N LEU A 79 4.78 19.13 -28.25
CA LEU A 79 6.18 19.05 -28.63
C LEU A 79 6.45 19.72 -29.99
N GLN A 80 5.54 19.59 -30.95
CA GLN A 80 5.64 20.28 -32.24
C GLN A 80 5.60 21.80 -32.09
N ARG A 81 4.73 22.33 -31.22
CA ARG A 81 4.63 23.78 -30.96
C ARG A 81 5.91 24.33 -30.34
N GLU A 82 6.56 23.56 -29.48
CA GLU A 82 7.82 23.96 -28.83
C GLU A 82 9.02 23.87 -29.78
N TYR A 83 9.01 22.95 -30.73
CA TYR A 83 10.10 22.73 -31.69
C TYR A 83 9.65 22.85 -33.15
N PRO A 84 9.18 24.02 -33.63
CA PRO A 84 8.54 24.17 -34.94
C PRO A 84 9.51 24.01 -36.13
N HIS A 85 10.82 24.02 -35.89
CA HIS A 85 11.85 24.03 -36.94
C HIS A 85 12.24 22.64 -37.48
N TYR A 86 11.59 21.56 -37.03
CA TYR A 86 11.87 20.20 -37.48
C TYR A 86 10.92 19.78 -38.60
N ASN A 87 11.48 19.36 -39.75
CA ASN A 87 10.71 19.07 -40.97
C ASN A 87 10.05 17.68 -40.98
N GLU A 88 10.63 16.69 -40.30
CA GLU A 88 10.03 15.35 -40.22
C GLU A 88 9.01 15.27 -39.08
N LEU A 89 7.79 15.70 -39.36
CA LEU A 89 6.73 15.84 -38.36
C LEU A 89 6.41 14.52 -37.63
N PHE A 90 6.19 13.44 -38.39
CA PHE A 90 5.79 12.16 -37.80
C PHE A 90 6.91 11.52 -36.98
N SER A 91 8.12 11.46 -37.54
CA SER A 91 9.30 10.84 -36.91
C SER A 91 9.68 11.55 -35.61
N ASN A 92 9.67 12.89 -35.60
CA ASN A 92 10.12 13.66 -34.44
C ASN A 92 9.06 13.82 -33.35
N PHE A 93 7.76 13.82 -33.70
CA PHE A 93 6.70 14.17 -32.76
C PHE A 93 5.71 13.05 -32.46
N TRP A 94 5.37 12.16 -33.40
CA TRP A 94 4.37 11.10 -33.18
C TRP A 94 4.98 9.74 -32.88
N SER A 95 6.02 9.35 -33.62
CA SER A 95 6.67 8.04 -33.46
C SER A 95 7.10 7.75 -32.02
N PRO A 96 7.76 8.69 -31.29
CA PRO A 96 8.15 8.43 -29.90
C PRO A 96 6.94 8.13 -29.00
N TYR A 97 5.89 8.95 -29.04
CA TYR A 97 4.71 8.73 -28.20
C TYR A 97 3.96 7.44 -28.56
N ILE A 98 3.92 7.03 -29.83
CA ILE A 98 3.34 5.74 -30.23
C ILE A 98 4.14 4.58 -29.65
N LEU A 99 5.48 4.66 -29.67
CA LEU A 99 6.36 3.64 -29.09
C LEU A 99 6.27 3.58 -27.56
N TYR A 100 6.06 4.73 -26.90
CA TYR A 100 5.89 4.81 -25.44
C TYR A 100 4.48 4.43 -24.95
N LEU A 101 3.47 4.51 -25.81
CA LEU A 101 2.07 4.26 -25.45
C LEU A 101 1.82 2.91 -24.75
N PRO A 102 2.40 1.76 -25.17
CA PRO A 102 2.22 0.50 -24.45
C PRO A 102 2.72 0.55 -23.01
N TYR A 103 3.88 1.20 -22.77
CA TYR A 103 4.46 1.35 -21.43
C TYR A 103 3.57 2.22 -20.54
N THR A 104 3.13 3.37 -21.06
CA THR A 104 2.14 4.22 -20.41
C THR A 104 0.87 3.46 -20.05
N ILE A 105 0.26 2.76 -21.01
CA ILE A 105 -1.00 2.04 -20.77
C ILE A 105 -0.80 1.00 -19.67
N ILE A 106 0.30 0.26 -19.70
CA ILE A 106 0.64 -0.72 -18.67
C ILE A 106 0.87 -0.01 -17.32
N ASN A 107 1.70 1.02 -17.28
CA ASN A 107 2.08 1.74 -16.07
C ASN A 107 0.86 2.36 -15.39
N TYR A 108 0.07 3.15 -16.11
CA TYR A 108 -1.09 3.83 -15.52
C TYR A 108 -2.24 2.87 -15.20
N ASN A 109 -2.52 1.85 -16.02
CA ASN A 109 -3.59 0.90 -15.69
C ASN A 109 -3.19 -0.07 -14.59
N ILE A 110 -1.97 -0.61 -14.59
CA ILE A 110 -1.51 -1.48 -13.52
C ILE A 110 -1.46 -0.71 -12.20
N PHE A 111 -0.88 0.49 -12.20
CA PHE A 111 -0.78 1.30 -11.01
C PHE A 111 -2.17 1.73 -10.50
N ALA A 112 -3.06 2.23 -11.36
CA ALA A 112 -4.39 2.66 -10.91
C ALA A 112 -5.28 1.49 -10.47
N LEU A 113 -5.30 0.38 -11.21
CA LEU A 113 -6.21 -0.74 -10.92
C LEU A 113 -5.68 -1.61 -9.77
N ALA A 114 -4.40 -2.01 -9.84
CA ALA A 114 -3.83 -2.94 -8.86
C ALA A 114 -3.43 -2.24 -7.56
N TRP A 115 -2.83 -1.05 -7.64
CA TRP A 115 -2.33 -0.39 -6.43
C TRP A 115 -3.40 0.45 -5.76
N VAL A 116 -4.04 1.36 -6.49
CA VAL A 116 -4.98 2.30 -5.87
C VAL A 116 -6.32 1.61 -5.59
N PHE A 117 -6.97 1.03 -6.60
CA PHE A 117 -8.35 0.56 -6.45
C PHE A 117 -8.49 -0.69 -5.59
N ILE A 118 -7.61 -1.69 -5.80
CA ILE A 118 -7.66 -2.95 -5.03
C ILE A 118 -7.20 -2.72 -3.58
N SER A 119 -6.15 -1.92 -3.35
CA SER A 119 -5.75 -1.59 -1.96
C SER A 119 -6.83 -0.77 -1.26
N LEU A 120 -7.51 0.15 -1.96
CA LEU A 120 -8.63 0.91 -1.40
C LEU A 120 -9.78 -0.01 -0.99
N TYR A 121 -10.16 -0.95 -1.85
CA TYR A 121 -11.16 -1.95 -1.52
C TYR A 121 -10.74 -2.79 -0.30
N GLY A 122 -9.51 -3.30 -0.29
CA GLY A 122 -8.98 -4.10 0.82
C GLY A 122 -8.98 -3.33 2.13
N ALA A 123 -8.63 -2.04 2.11
CA ALA A 123 -8.71 -1.19 3.29
C ALA A 123 -10.10 -0.92 3.80
N VAL A 124 -11.08 -0.71 2.92
CA VAL A 124 -12.47 -0.58 3.37
C VAL A 124 -12.94 -1.87 4.05
N GLN A 125 -12.52 -3.04 3.57
CA GLN A 125 -12.83 -4.31 4.21
C GLN A 125 -12.12 -4.45 5.56
N ASP A 126 -10.82 -4.16 5.62
CA ASP A 126 -10.03 -4.24 6.84
C ASP A 126 -10.48 -3.27 7.92
N LEU A 127 -10.89 -2.05 7.56
CA LEU A 127 -11.50 -1.09 8.48
C LEU A 127 -12.72 -1.70 9.18
N LYS A 128 -13.64 -2.27 8.40
CA LYS A 128 -14.86 -2.90 8.92
C LYS A 128 -14.55 -4.10 9.79
N GLN A 129 -13.62 -4.96 9.33
CA GLN A 129 -13.24 -6.15 10.07
C GLN A 129 -12.52 -5.82 11.37
N ASN A 130 -11.61 -4.84 11.38
CA ASN A 130 -10.90 -4.42 12.59
C ASN A 130 -11.84 -3.80 13.62
N LEU A 131 -12.80 -2.98 13.17
CA LEU A 131 -13.84 -2.45 14.04
C LEU A 131 -14.67 -3.59 14.67
N ALA A 132 -15.18 -4.51 13.83
CA ALA A 132 -15.96 -5.65 14.31
C ALA A 132 -15.19 -6.55 15.28
N ARG A 133 -13.90 -6.83 15.00
CA ARG A 133 -13.01 -7.60 15.89
C ARG A 133 -12.80 -6.91 17.23
N THR A 134 -12.62 -5.58 17.21
CA THR A 134 -12.45 -4.78 18.43
C THR A 134 -13.70 -4.84 19.29
N ILE A 135 -14.88 -4.61 18.69
CA ILE A 135 -16.17 -4.68 19.39
C ILE A 135 -16.38 -6.08 19.97
N PHE A 136 -16.18 -7.12 19.16
CA PHE A 136 -16.35 -8.51 19.61
C PHE A 136 -15.46 -8.85 20.82
N LEU A 137 -14.19 -8.44 20.80
CA LEU A 137 -13.30 -8.66 21.93
C LEU A 137 -13.77 -7.87 23.16
N GLN A 138 -14.20 -6.62 23.00
CA GLN A 138 -14.72 -5.82 24.11
C GLN A 138 -15.98 -6.44 24.74
N GLU A 139 -16.89 -6.96 23.92
CA GLU A 139 -18.07 -7.70 24.38
C GLU A 139 -17.66 -8.96 25.13
N ARG A 140 -16.70 -9.72 24.60
CA ARG A 140 -16.20 -10.95 25.22
C ARG A 140 -15.56 -10.69 26.58
N LEU A 141 -14.73 -9.66 26.68
CA LEU A 141 -14.10 -9.25 27.94
C LEU A 141 -15.15 -8.78 28.96
N THR A 142 -16.19 -8.08 28.50
CA THR A 142 -17.30 -7.66 29.38
C THR A 142 -18.10 -8.86 29.89
N GLN A 143 -18.32 -9.89 29.05
CA GLN A 143 -18.94 -11.14 29.49
C GLN A 143 -18.10 -11.88 30.53
N ILE A 144 -16.77 -11.95 30.34
CA ILE A 144 -15.84 -12.55 31.30
C ILE A 144 -15.92 -11.80 32.63
N GLN A 145 -15.85 -10.46 32.59
CA GLN A 145 -15.95 -9.62 33.77
C GLN A 145 -17.25 -9.88 34.55
N ASN A 146 -18.40 -9.78 33.89
CA ASN A 146 -19.71 -9.98 34.53
C ASN A 146 -19.90 -11.41 35.08
N TYR A 147 -19.32 -12.41 34.43
CA TYR A 147 -19.41 -13.80 34.88
C TYR A 147 -18.65 -14.04 36.19
N PHE A 148 -17.49 -13.41 36.35
CA PHE A 148 -16.59 -13.62 37.49
C PHE A 148 -16.74 -12.60 38.62
N GLU A 149 -17.42 -11.47 38.38
CA GLU A 149 -17.64 -10.41 39.38
C GLU A 149 -18.29 -10.92 40.68
N ASN A 150 -19.12 -11.97 40.60
CA ASN A 150 -19.84 -12.54 41.73
C ASN A 150 -19.52 -14.03 41.99
N LYS A 151 -18.39 -14.54 41.48
CA LYS A 151 -18.03 -15.97 41.60
C LYS A 151 -16.66 -16.14 42.26
N PRO A 152 -16.40 -17.28 42.92
CA PRO A 152 -15.06 -17.62 43.37
C PRO A 152 -14.10 -17.62 42.17
N LEU A 153 -13.10 -16.75 42.25
CA LEU A 153 -12.22 -16.40 41.13
C LEU A 153 -10.99 -17.30 41.15
N ASN A 154 -10.81 -18.10 40.11
CA ASN A 154 -9.51 -18.69 39.81
C ASN A 154 -8.74 -17.70 38.92
N THR A 155 -7.91 -16.87 39.54
CA THR A 155 -7.16 -15.80 38.87
C THR A 155 -6.34 -16.32 37.69
N SER A 156 -5.64 -17.44 37.87
CA SER A 156 -4.84 -18.06 36.80
C SER A 156 -5.66 -18.43 35.57
N PHE A 157 -6.86 -18.98 35.78
CA PHE A 157 -7.77 -19.34 34.68
C PHE A 157 -8.32 -18.12 33.94
N VAL A 158 -8.65 -17.06 34.68
CA VAL A 158 -9.13 -15.80 34.09
C VAL A 158 -8.04 -15.11 33.29
N GLU A 159 -6.82 -15.03 33.84
CA GLU A 159 -5.64 -14.49 33.15
C GLU A 159 -5.37 -15.23 31.84
N ASP A 160 -5.33 -16.57 31.86
CA ASP A 160 -5.12 -17.40 30.67
C ASP A 160 -6.22 -17.19 29.63
N MET A 161 -7.48 -17.04 30.06
CA MET A 161 -8.60 -16.79 29.16
C MET A 161 -8.46 -15.43 28.47
N VAL A 162 -8.23 -14.36 29.23
CA VAL A 162 -8.06 -13.00 28.67
C VAL A 162 -6.83 -12.95 27.76
N GLN A 163 -5.71 -13.54 28.17
CA GLN A 163 -4.48 -13.61 27.39
C GLN A 163 -4.69 -14.35 26.07
N ARG A 164 -5.43 -15.46 26.07
CA ARG A 164 -5.73 -16.23 24.86
C ARG A 164 -6.59 -15.43 23.89
N GLU A 165 -7.67 -14.81 24.35
CA GLU A 165 -8.56 -13.99 23.51
C GLU A 165 -7.80 -12.79 22.93
N PHE A 166 -7.00 -12.11 23.75
CA PHE A 166 -6.19 -10.98 23.32
C PHE A 166 -5.11 -11.39 22.31
N LYS A 167 -4.44 -12.53 22.52
CA LYS A 167 -3.42 -13.04 21.60
C LYS A 167 -4.01 -13.37 20.23
N GLN A 168 -5.20 -13.95 20.18
CA GLN A 168 -5.89 -14.20 18.90
C GLN A 168 -6.24 -12.90 18.17
N PHE A 169 -6.69 -11.88 18.90
CA PHE A 169 -6.92 -10.55 18.36
C PHE A 169 -5.61 -9.92 17.84
N SER A 170 -4.54 -9.97 18.63
CA SER A 170 -3.22 -9.42 18.32
C SER A 170 -2.61 -10.04 17.06
N LEU A 171 -2.68 -11.37 16.91
CA LEU A 171 -2.15 -12.04 15.70
C LEU A 171 -2.90 -11.60 14.43
N LYS A 172 -4.23 -11.51 14.49
CA LYS A 172 -5.04 -11.01 13.38
C LYS A 172 -4.73 -9.55 13.06
N PHE A 173 -4.50 -8.74 14.09
CA PHE A 173 -4.09 -7.35 13.96
C PHE A 173 -2.72 -7.22 13.27
N ILE A 174 -1.71 -7.94 13.75
CA ILE A 174 -0.36 -7.95 13.17
C ILE A 174 -0.42 -8.33 11.69
N SER A 175 -1.20 -9.37 11.35
CA SER A 175 -1.39 -9.78 9.95
C SER A 175 -2.03 -8.68 9.09
N THR A 176 -2.94 -7.87 9.63
CA THR A 176 -3.55 -6.76 8.88
C THR A 176 -2.58 -5.59 8.70
N ILE A 177 -1.94 -5.13 9.77
CA ILE A 177 -0.92 -4.07 9.71
C ILE A 177 0.21 -4.43 8.77
N SER A 178 0.60 -5.71 8.80
CA SER A 178 1.66 -6.27 7.99
C SER A 178 1.53 -5.95 6.50
N ARG A 179 0.33 -6.10 5.97
CA ARG A 179 0.02 -5.81 4.56
C ARG A 179 0.24 -4.34 4.23
N TYR A 180 -0.13 -3.43 5.13
CA TYR A 180 0.04 -1.99 4.93
C TYR A 180 1.48 -1.52 5.11
N THR A 181 2.23 -2.13 6.01
CA THR A 181 3.67 -1.85 6.15
C THR A 181 4.41 -2.23 4.87
N VAL A 182 4.09 -3.39 4.29
CA VAL A 182 4.65 -3.83 3.02
C VAL A 182 4.26 -2.88 1.88
N LEU A 183 2.98 -2.49 1.78
CA LEU A 183 2.52 -1.54 0.77
C LEU A 183 3.24 -0.18 0.90
N PHE A 184 3.39 0.33 2.11
CA PHE A 184 4.11 1.57 2.41
C PHE A 184 5.58 1.50 1.97
N LEU A 185 6.25 0.37 2.20
CA LEU A 185 7.64 0.17 1.78
C LEU A 185 7.79 0.06 0.25
N CYS A 186 6.91 -0.70 -0.42
CA CYS A 186 6.91 -0.80 -1.90
C CYS A 186 6.74 0.57 -2.55
N ILE A 187 5.81 1.36 -2.00
CA ILE A 187 5.60 2.75 -2.37
C ILE A 187 6.88 3.58 -2.15
N GLY A 188 7.53 3.43 -0.99
CA GLY A 188 8.75 4.14 -0.65
C GLY A 188 9.87 3.90 -1.68
N ILE A 189 10.08 2.64 -2.07
CA ILE A 189 11.06 2.28 -3.11
C ILE A 189 10.77 3.01 -4.43
N ILE A 190 9.51 3.06 -4.85
CA ILE A 190 9.12 3.76 -6.09
C ILE A 190 9.33 5.26 -5.97
N VAL A 191 8.92 5.87 -4.85
CA VAL A 191 9.13 7.30 -4.62
C VAL A 191 10.62 7.63 -4.69
N LEU A 192 11.48 6.77 -4.14
CA LEU A 192 12.93 6.93 -4.21
C LEU A 192 13.48 6.77 -5.63
N PHE A 193 13.02 5.77 -6.38
CA PHE A 193 13.39 5.59 -7.79
C PHE A 193 12.99 6.81 -8.63
N GLU A 194 11.75 7.26 -8.47
CA GLU A 194 11.21 8.41 -9.19
C GLU A 194 11.89 9.72 -8.76
N HIS A 195 12.21 9.91 -7.49
CA HIS A 195 12.92 11.10 -7.05
C HIS A 195 14.34 11.21 -7.61
N ASN A 196 15.07 10.09 -7.69
CA ASN A 196 16.47 10.09 -8.11
C ASN A 196 16.64 10.10 -9.63
N TRP A 197 15.82 9.35 -10.36
CA TRP A 197 15.96 9.19 -11.81
C TRP A 197 14.69 9.47 -12.60
N GLY A 198 13.53 9.07 -12.08
CA GLY A 198 12.31 9.00 -12.87
C GLY A 198 11.59 10.33 -13.14
N LEU A 199 11.43 11.21 -12.15
CA LEU A 199 10.56 12.39 -12.26
C LEU A 199 11.02 13.34 -13.37
N LYS A 200 12.33 13.46 -13.59
CA LYS A 200 12.91 14.34 -14.60
C LYS A 200 12.66 13.86 -16.04
N THR A 201 12.30 12.59 -16.23
CA THR A 201 11.98 12.01 -17.54
C THR A 201 10.49 12.04 -17.86
N LEU A 202 9.67 12.55 -16.94
CA LEU A 202 8.23 12.68 -17.10
C LEU A 202 7.86 14.11 -17.50
N SER A 203 6.84 14.25 -18.35
CA SER A 203 6.22 15.54 -18.63
C SER A 203 5.57 16.14 -17.38
N ASP A 204 5.41 17.47 -17.33
CA ASP A 204 4.80 18.18 -16.19
C ASP A 204 3.43 17.61 -15.78
N ALA A 205 2.62 17.21 -16.75
CA ALA A 205 1.31 16.62 -16.50
C ALA A 205 1.45 15.23 -15.83
N ALA A 206 2.40 14.42 -16.30
CA ALA A 206 2.71 13.12 -15.72
C ALA A 206 3.32 13.24 -14.32
N GLN A 207 4.19 14.22 -14.08
CA GLN A 207 4.73 14.51 -12.74
C GLN A 207 3.62 14.89 -11.76
N ARG A 208 2.70 15.78 -12.14
CA ARG A 208 1.56 16.16 -11.30
C ARG A 208 0.64 14.98 -11.00
N TYR A 209 0.37 14.13 -11.98
CA TYR A 209 -0.39 12.90 -11.76
C TYR A 209 0.35 11.97 -10.77
N GLN A 210 1.66 11.77 -10.96
CA GLN A 210 2.48 10.94 -10.06
C GLN A 210 2.44 11.47 -8.62
N ILE A 211 2.55 12.79 -8.43
CA ILE A 211 2.44 13.45 -7.12
C ILE A 211 1.05 13.21 -6.50
N LEU A 212 -0.03 13.35 -7.28
CA LEU A 212 -1.38 13.08 -6.82
C LEU A 212 -1.54 11.64 -6.36
N VAL A 213 -0.95 10.68 -7.07
CA VAL A 213 -0.94 9.29 -6.61
C VAL A 213 -0.09 9.11 -5.37
N TYR A 214 1.02 9.85 -5.22
CA TYR A 214 1.77 9.82 -3.98
C TYR A 214 1.02 10.37 -2.77
N VAL A 215 0.08 11.29 -2.95
CA VAL A 215 -0.82 11.70 -1.87
C VAL A 215 -1.71 10.54 -1.42
N PHE A 216 -2.11 9.64 -2.32
CA PHE A 216 -2.82 8.42 -1.93
C PHE A 216 -1.95 7.44 -1.12
N ASN A 217 -0.62 7.61 -1.06
CA ASN A 217 0.26 6.84 -0.17
C ASN A 217 0.06 7.17 1.33
N ILE A 218 -0.65 8.25 1.65
CA ILE A 218 -1.08 8.54 3.02
C ILE A 218 -2.04 7.46 3.52
N MET A 219 -2.75 6.78 2.61
CA MET A 219 -3.77 5.79 2.95
C MET A 219 -3.19 4.56 3.72
N PRO A 220 -2.12 3.88 3.26
CA PRO A 220 -1.43 2.87 4.07
C PRO A 220 -1.03 3.36 5.47
N LEU A 221 -0.49 4.59 5.56
CA LEU A 221 -0.09 5.18 6.84
C LEU A 221 -1.31 5.42 7.75
N ALA A 222 -2.40 5.95 7.20
CA ALA A 222 -3.65 6.15 7.91
C ALA A 222 -4.24 4.81 8.40
N MET A 223 -4.16 3.75 7.59
CA MET A 223 -4.57 2.39 7.97
C MET A 223 -3.72 1.82 9.10
N ILE A 224 -2.41 2.07 9.08
CA ILE A 224 -1.51 1.69 10.17
C ILE A 224 -1.91 2.40 11.47
N LEU A 225 -2.04 3.73 11.43
CA LEU A 225 -2.42 4.55 12.59
C LEU A 225 -3.80 4.16 13.13
N TRP A 226 -4.79 3.97 12.24
CA TRP A 226 -6.12 3.50 12.59
C TRP A 226 -6.06 2.14 13.29
N GLY A 227 -5.28 1.21 12.76
CA GLY A 227 -5.07 -0.08 13.37
C GLY A 227 -4.47 0.04 14.79
N PHE A 228 -3.42 0.84 14.98
CA PHE A 228 -2.82 1.07 16.29
C PHE A 228 -3.82 1.63 17.30
N SER A 229 -4.72 2.52 16.88
CA SER A 229 -5.81 3.04 17.73
C SER A 229 -6.73 1.91 18.23
N HIS A 230 -7.17 1.02 17.34
CA HIS A 230 -8.00 -0.13 17.71
C HIS A 230 -7.27 -1.12 18.62
N TYR A 231 -6.00 -1.40 18.33
CA TYR A 231 -5.18 -2.25 19.20
C TYR A 231 -5.09 -1.64 20.61
N HIS A 232 -4.81 -0.34 20.70
CA HIS A 232 -4.71 0.33 21.99
C HIS A 232 -6.03 0.30 22.76
N ALA A 233 -7.17 0.52 22.09
CA ALA A 233 -8.49 0.43 22.73
C ALA A 233 -8.79 -0.98 23.26
N ALA A 234 -8.48 -2.02 22.48
CA ALA A 234 -8.62 -3.42 22.90
C ALA A 234 -7.69 -3.77 24.08
N PHE A 235 -6.42 -3.34 24.00
CA PHE A 235 -5.42 -3.54 25.03
C PHE A 235 -5.84 -2.91 26.36
N ARG A 236 -6.31 -1.66 26.33
CA ARG A 236 -6.80 -0.97 27.53
C ARG A 236 -8.02 -1.66 28.15
N LYS A 237 -8.96 -2.15 27.32
CA LYS A 237 -10.11 -2.90 27.83
C LYS A 237 -9.70 -4.24 28.47
N ALA A 238 -8.74 -4.95 27.88
CA ALA A 238 -8.22 -6.20 28.44
C ALA A 238 -7.48 -5.98 29.77
N SER A 239 -6.60 -4.98 29.82
CA SER A 239 -5.91 -4.58 31.06
C SER A 239 -6.90 -4.17 32.15
N LEU A 240 -7.91 -3.34 31.82
CA LEU A 240 -8.94 -2.93 32.77
C LEU A 240 -9.77 -4.12 33.29
N CYS A 241 -10.10 -5.08 32.41
CA CYS A 241 -10.82 -6.29 32.80
C CYS A 241 -10.03 -7.10 33.86
N LEU A 242 -8.73 -7.30 33.64
CA LEU A 242 -7.86 -7.97 34.60
C LEU A 242 -7.72 -7.18 35.92
N PHE A 243 -7.60 -5.85 35.83
CA PHE A 243 -7.56 -4.98 37.00
C PHE A 243 -8.84 -5.09 37.84
N CYS A 244 -10.02 -5.00 37.22
CA CYS A 244 -11.31 -5.12 37.92
C CYS A 244 -11.51 -6.50 38.57
N LEU A 245 -10.93 -7.55 38.01
CA LEU A 245 -11.00 -8.92 38.54
C LEU A 245 -9.85 -9.24 39.52
N ASN A 246 -9.08 -8.25 39.96
CA ASN A 246 -7.93 -8.40 40.87
C ASN A 246 -6.87 -9.42 40.37
N CYS A 247 -6.66 -9.50 39.06
CA CYS A 247 -5.65 -10.35 38.41
C CYS A 247 -4.35 -9.57 38.11
N ASP A 248 -3.26 -10.25 37.73
CA ASP A 248 -1.98 -9.62 37.39
C ASP A 248 -2.00 -8.91 36.02
N TYR A 249 -2.64 -7.74 35.99
CA TYR A 249 -2.66 -6.88 34.80
C TYR A 249 -1.27 -6.32 34.45
N ASN A 250 -0.34 -6.19 35.40
CA ASN A 250 1.01 -5.66 35.14
C ASN A 250 1.85 -6.61 34.29
N LYS A 251 1.72 -7.92 34.50
CA LYS A 251 2.32 -8.92 33.61
C LYS A 251 1.72 -8.83 32.21
N PHE A 252 0.39 -8.73 32.10
CA PHE A 252 -0.30 -8.57 30.82
C PHE A 252 0.18 -7.32 30.05
N GLU A 253 0.30 -6.17 30.72
CA GLU A 253 0.72 -4.92 30.08
C GLU A 253 2.16 -4.97 29.57
N ARG A 254 3.07 -5.65 30.30
CA ARG A 254 4.46 -5.84 29.85
C ARG A 254 4.55 -6.74 28.62
N GLU A 255 3.76 -7.80 28.56
CA GLU A 255 3.78 -8.76 27.45
C GLU A 255 3.07 -8.25 26.18
N ASN A 256 2.03 -7.43 26.35
CA ASN A 256 1.13 -7.02 25.26
C ASN A 256 1.15 -5.52 24.95
N GLY A 257 1.97 -4.73 25.66
CA GLY A 257 2.08 -3.29 25.46
C GLY A 257 2.57 -2.90 24.07
N ILE A 258 2.51 -1.60 23.76
CA ILE A 258 2.86 -1.06 22.42
C ILE A 258 4.29 -1.43 22.01
N SER A 259 5.25 -1.39 22.94
CA SER A 259 6.64 -1.79 22.65
C SER A 259 6.76 -3.26 22.24
N ALA A 260 6.05 -4.15 22.94
CA ALA A 260 6.03 -5.57 22.62
C ALA A 260 5.35 -5.81 21.27
N LEU A 261 4.25 -5.09 21.00
CA LEU A 261 3.58 -5.12 19.70
C LEU A 261 4.52 -4.70 18.56
N LEU A 262 5.23 -3.58 18.70
CA LEU A 262 6.19 -3.12 17.68
C LEU A 262 7.27 -4.17 17.42
N THR A 263 7.80 -4.78 18.48
CA THR A 263 8.79 -5.85 18.38
C THR A 263 8.22 -7.06 17.63
N ASN A 264 6.99 -7.46 17.95
CA ASN A 264 6.31 -8.58 17.30
C ASN A 264 6.02 -8.30 15.82
N ILE A 265 5.61 -7.07 15.48
CA ILE A 265 5.46 -6.64 14.09
C ILE A 265 6.81 -6.81 13.39
N LEU A 266 7.88 -6.17 13.86
CA LEU A 266 9.21 -6.26 13.24
C LEU A 266 9.67 -7.71 13.03
N ASN A 267 9.56 -8.54 14.06
CA ASN A 267 9.98 -9.95 14.00
C ASN A 267 9.12 -10.81 13.07
N SER A 268 7.83 -10.49 12.91
CA SER A 268 6.91 -11.25 12.06
C SER A 268 7.14 -11.05 10.55
N HIS A 269 8.08 -10.20 10.16
CA HIS A 269 8.17 -9.65 8.82
C HIS A 269 9.47 -9.94 8.07
N PHE A 270 9.65 -11.17 7.59
CA PHE A 270 10.72 -11.52 6.63
C PHE A 270 10.78 -10.55 5.43
N ASN A 271 9.62 -10.19 4.86
CA ASN A 271 9.54 -9.27 3.72
C ASN A 271 10.03 -7.85 4.05
N LEU A 272 9.87 -7.40 5.29
CA LEU A 272 10.39 -6.10 5.73
C LEU A 272 11.92 -6.15 5.77
N TYR A 273 12.52 -7.24 6.28
CA TYR A 273 13.96 -7.42 6.24
C TYR A 273 14.51 -7.51 4.81
N VAL A 274 13.83 -8.23 3.90
CA VAL A 274 14.23 -8.30 2.48
C VAL A 274 14.15 -6.93 1.82
N ILE A 275 13.05 -6.18 2.01
CA ILE A 275 12.88 -4.85 1.42
C ILE A 275 13.90 -3.85 2.00
N ILE A 276 14.13 -3.86 3.32
CA ILE A 276 15.16 -3.03 3.96
C ILE A 276 16.54 -3.38 3.44
N THR A 277 16.85 -4.66 3.25
CA THR A 277 18.13 -5.10 2.70
C THR A 277 18.32 -4.60 1.27
N ILE A 278 17.29 -4.73 0.42
CA ILE A 278 17.32 -4.18 -0.95
C ILE A 278 17.52 -2.67 -0.92
N PHE A 279 16.82 -1.95 -0.02
CA PHE A 279 16.97 -0.52 0.14
C PHE A 279 18.37 -0.11 0.65
N LEU A 280 18.97 -0.88 1.57
CA LEU A 280 20.33 -0.62 2.05
C LEU A 280 21.38 -0.90 0.97
N VAL A 281 21.25 -2.00 0.23
CA VAL A 281 22.13 -2.32 -0.91
C VAL A 281 22.05 -1.21 -1.96
N TYR A 282 20.84 -0.73 -2.25
CA TYR A 282 20.60 0.41 -3.11
C TYR A 282 21.28 1.68 -2.61
N LEU A 283 21.13 1.99 -1.32
CA LEU A 283 21.70 3.20 -0.73
C LEU A 283 23.23 3.17 -0.75
N ILE A 284 23.83 2.00 -0.47
CA ILE A 284 25.26 1.76 -0.62
C ILE A 284 25.67 2.00 -2.07
N PHE A 285 24.99 1.37 -3.03
CA PHE A 285 25.29 1.52 -4.46
C PHE A 285 25.30 2.99 -4.91
N VAL A 286 24.24 3.75 -4.57
CA VAL A 286 24.13 5.18 -4.89
C VAL A 286 25.26 5.99 -4.26
N ILE A 287 25.59 5.73 -2.99
CA ILE A 287 26.70 6.41 -2.31
C ILE A 287 28.03 6.09 -3.00
N THR A 288 28.33 4.82 -3.29
CA THR A 288 29.56 4.43 -3.99
C THR A 288 29.64 5.03 -5.38
N ALA A 289 28.55 5.04 -6.14
CA ALA A 289 28.52 5.64 -7.47
C ALA A 289 28.83 7.15 -7.42
N LYS A 290 28.35 7.86 -6.40
CA LYS A 290 28.62 9.29 -6.17
C LYS A 290 30.02 9.62 -5.62
N ILE A 291 30.73 8.62 -5.10
CA ILE A 291 32.10 8.77 -4.61
C ILE A 291 33.11 8.45 -5.73
N ILE A 292 32.75 7.52 -6.62
CA ILE A 292 33.61 7.07 -7.72
C ILE A 292 33.54 8.01 -8.94
N TYR A 293 32.40 8.67 -9.16
CA TYR A 293 32.18 9.68 -10.20
C TYR A 293 32.01 11.07 -9.59
#